data_AF-A0A654TZ94-F1
#
_entry.id   AF-A0A654TZ94-F1
#
_cell.length_a   1.000
_cell.length_b   1.000
_cell.length_c   1.000
_cell.angle_alpha   90.00
_cell.angle_beta   90.00
_cell.angle_gamma   90.00
#
_symmetry.space_group_name_H-M   'P 1'
#
loop_
_entity.id
_entity.type
_entity.pdbx_description
1 polymer ?
#
loop_
_entity_poly.entity_id
_entity_poly.type
_entity_poly.pdbx_seq_one_letter_code
_entity_poly.pdbx_strand_id
1 'polypeptide(L)' 'MTGVSPRPDAGGQQYVTIAGIITGPTVNEYAVYQRMAVDVDQWPTVGQILPVVYSPKNPDNWTFTPNGPPVG' A
#
# COMPACT_ATOMS: atom_id res chain seq x y z
N MET A 1 6.12 -0.56 5.12
CA MET A 1 4.77 -0.91 5.63
C MET A 1 4.86 -1.38 7.06
N THR A 2 3.88 -1.06 7.91
CA THR A 2 3.88 -1.42 9.33
C THR A 2 2.86 -2.51 9.67
N GLY A 3 1.80 -2.67 8.86
CA GLY A 3 0.81 -3.73 9.01
C GLY A 3 0.10 -4.02 7.69
N VAL A 4 -0.19 -5.29 7.42
CA VAL A 4 -0.97 -5.71 6.26
C VAL A 4 -1.92 -6.81 6.71
N SER A 5 -3.16 -6.80 6.23
CA SER A 5 -4.09 -7.91 6.45
C SER A 5 -3.55 -9.21 5.87
N PRO A 6 -3.86 -10.38 6.47
CA PRO A 6 -3.42 -11.67 5.96
C PRO A 6 -3.91 -11.90 4.52
N ARG A 7 -3.04 -12.51 3.70
CA ARG A 7 -3.38 -12.92 2.33
C ARG A 7 -4.51 -13.96 2.40
N PRO A 8 -5.65 -13.75 1.71
CA PRO A 8 -6.70 -14.75 1.63
C PRO A 8 -6.27 -15.94 0.77
N ASP A 9 -6.82 -17.12 1.07
CA ASP A 9 -6.68 -18.32 0.24
C ASP A 9 -7.68 -18.28 -0.94
N ALA A 10 -7.58 -17.24 -1.77
CA ALA A 10 -8.43 -16.97 -2.92
C ALA A 10 -7.62 -16.36 -4.06
N GLY A 11 -8.08 -16.51 -5.30
CA GLY A 11 -7.44 -15.90 -6.47
C GLY A 11 -7.96 -14.49 -6.79
N GLY A 12 -7.19 -13.77 -7.62
CA GLY A 12 -7.58 -12.49 -8.22
C GLY A 12 -7.57 -11.31 -7.26
N GLN A 13 -8.47 -10.35 -7.49
CA GLN A 13 -8.52 -9.12 -6.72
C GLN A 13 -9.20 -9.33 -5.36
N GLN A 14 -8.46 -9.05 -4.29
CA GLN A 14 -8.95 -9.16 -2.92
C GLN A 14 -8.71 -7.87 -2.15
N TYR A 15 -9.54 -7.64 -1.14
CA TYR A 15 -9.41 -6.45 -0.30
C TYR A 15 -8.30 -6.64 0.72
N VAL A 16 -7.24 -5.86 0.58
CA VAL A 16 -6.17 -5.75 1.56
C VAL A 16 -6.37 -4.50 2.41
N THR A 17 -6.13 -4.61 3.70
CA THR A 17 -5.97 -3.47 4.60
C THR A 17 -4.49 -3.23 4.82
N ILE A 18 -4.03 -2.02 4.50
CA ILE A 18 -2.63 -1.62 4.62
C ILE A 18 -2.51 -0.53 5.67
N ALA A 19 -1.63 -0.78 6.64
CA ALA A 19 -1.10 0.20 7.57
C ALA A 19 0.38 0.46 7.22
N GLY A 20 0.75 1.72 7.14
CA GLY A 20 2.12 2.09 6.78
C GLY A 20 2.43 3.53 7.14
N ILE A 21 3.68 3.90 6.87
CA ILE A 21 4.12 5.28 6.91
C ILE A 21 4.44 5.68 5.47
N ILE A 22 3.89 6.80 5.00
CA ILE A 22 4.28 7.46 3.77
C ILE A 22 5.30 8.53 4.12
N THR A 23 6.41 8.51 3.39
CA THR A 23 7.49 9.49 3.48
C THR A 23 7.77 10.02 2.09
N GLY A 24 7.83 11.34 1.93
CA GLY A 24 7.98 11.98 0.62
C GLY A 24 8.56 13.40 0.73
N PRO A 25 8.79 14.07 -0.40
CA PRO A 25 9.43 15.39 -0.43
C PRO A 25 8.62 16.47 0.29
N THR A 26 7.30 16.28 0.44
CA THR A 26 6.40 17.23 1.13
C THR A 26 5.88 16.70 2.47
N VAL A 27 6.21 15.47 2.85
CA VAL A 27 5.67 14.77 4.03
C VAL A 27 6.79 13.96 4.68
N ASN A 28 7.15 14.28 5.93
CA ASN A 28 8.22 13.55 6.62
C ASN A 28 7.81 12.10 6.92
N GLU A 29 6.86 11.89 7.83
CA GLU A 29 6.33 10.58 8.21
C GLU A 29 4.84 10.72 8.46
N TYR A 30 4.01 10.16 7.58
CA TYR A 30 2.56 10.18 7.72
C TYR A 30 2.03 8.76 7.82
N ALA A 31 1.44 8.43 8.96
CA ALA A 31 0.80 7.15 9.16
C ALA A 31 -0.49 7.07 8.35
N VAL A 32 -0.56 6.07 7.48
CA VAL A 32 -1.74 5.80 6.66
C VAL A 32 -2.35 4.47 7.01
N TYR A 33 -3.67 4.42 6.86
CA TYR A 33 -4.47 3.21 6.99
C TYR A 33 -5.55 3.20 5.90
N GLN A 34 -5.45 2.29 4.94
CA GLN A 34 -6.40 2.22 3.83
C GLN A 34 -6.72 0.77 3.45
N ARG A 35 -7.98 0.53 3.07
CA ARG A 35 -8.41 -0.72 2.45
C ARG A 35 -8.52 -0.52 0.94
N MET A 36 -7.88 -1.39 0.14
CA MET A 36 -7.95 -1.34 -1.32
C MET A 36 -7.98 -2.74 -1.92
N ALA A 37 -8.41 -2.85 -3.18
CA ALA A 37 -8.36 -4.10 -3.93
C ALA A 37 -6.97 -4.26 -4.56
N VAL A 38 -6.28 -5.34 -4.22
CA VAL A 38 -5.01 -5.74 -4.83
C VAL A 38 -5.11 -7.15 -5.35
N ASP A 39 -4.30 -7.47 -6.35
CA ASP A 39 -4.16 -8.86 -6.75
C ASP A 39 -3.45 -9.66 -5.66
N VAL A 40 -3.93 -10.87 -5.40
CA VAL A 40 -3.39 -11.77 -4.39
C VAL A 40 -1.96 -12.22 -4.68
N ASP A 41 -1.54 -12.23 -5.95
CA ASP A 41 -0.15 -12.48 -6.33
C ASP A 41 0.77 -11.27 -6.08
N GLN A 42 0.19 -10.08 -5.91
CA GLN A 42 0.89 -8.84 -5.56
C GLN A 42 0.65 -8.43 -4.11
N TRP A 43 0.28 -9.38 -3.24
CA TRP A 43 -0.09 -9.08 -1.87
C TRP A 43 1.09 -8.42 -1.13
N PRO A 44 0.90 -7.21 -0.58
CA PRO A 44 1.98 -6.53 0.11
C PRO A 44 2.35 -7.25 1.41
N THR A 45 3.61 -7.08 1.83
CA THR A 45 4.11 -7.68 3.06
C THR A 45 4.52 -6.63 4.09
N VAL A 46 4.42 -6.98 5.37
CA VAL A 46 4.91 -6.12 6.45
C VAL A 46 6.43 -5.96 6.33
N GLY A 47 6.93 -4.74 6.53
CA GLY A 47 8.35 -4.40 6.32
C GLY A 47 8.72 -4.01 4.89
N GLN A 48 7.85 -4.29 3.90
CA GLN A 48 8.11 -3.91 2.51
C GLN A 48 8.02 -2.39 2.29
N ILE A 49 8.90 -1.88 1.43
CA ILE A 49 8.85 -0.49 0.94
C ILE A 49 8.23 -0.52 -0.45
N LEU A 50 7.10 0.17 -0.62
CA LEU A 50 6.40 0.24 -1.89
C LEU A 50 6.26 1.69 -2.36
N PRO A 51 6.46 1.95 -3.65
CA PRO A 51 6.22 3.27 -4.21
C PRO A 51 4.71 3.56 -4.21
N VAL A 52 4.36 4.72 -3.65
CA VAL A 52 2.98 5.19 -3.55
C VAL A 52 2.88 6.61 -4.10
N VAL A 53 1.72 6.92 -4.69
CA VAL A 53 1.31 8.28 -5.01
C VAL A 53 0.33 8.72 -3.95
N TYR A 54 0.56 9.88 -3.35
CA TYR A 54 -0.35 10.47 -2.36
C TYR A 54 -0.75 11.87 -2.79
N SER A 55 -1.94 12.31 -2.38
CA SER A 55 -2.37 13.70 -2.58
C SER A 55 -1.64 14.59 -1.56
N PRO A 56 -0.89 15.63 -2.00
CA PRO A 56 -0.21 16.54 -1.08
C PRO A 56 -1.15 17.30 -0.15
N LYS A 57 -2.43 17.42 -0.52
CA LYS A 57 -3.48 18.07 0.29
C LYS A 57 -4.12 17.11 1.29
N ASN A 58 -4.14 15.81 0.98
CA ASN A 58 -4.72 14.77 1.83
C ASN A 58 -3.93 13.46 1.67
N PRO A 59 -2.92 13.22 2.53
CA PRO A 59 -2.08 12.04 2.44
C PRO A 59 -2.83 10.71 2.64
N ASP A 60 -4.02 10.73 3.25
CA ASP A 60 -4.92 9.58 3.32
C ASP A 60 -5.42 9.14 1.94
N ASN A 61 -5.48 10.06 0.97
CA ASN A 61 -5.80 9.73 -0.42
C ASN A 61 -4.51 9.36 -1.16
N TRP A 62 -4.15 8.08 -1.05
CA TRP A 62 -2.97 7.52 -1.70
C TRP A 62 -3.31 6.22 -2.43
N THR A 63 -2.45 5.83 -3.35
CA THR A 63 -2.54 4.58 -4.10
C THR A 63 -1.15 4.07 -4.45
N PHE A 64 -1.03 2.79 -4.79
CA PHE A 64 0.21 2.28 -5.36
C PHE A 64 0.49 2.92 -6.72
N THR A 65 1.76 3.12 -7.04
CA THR A 65 2.12 3.59 -8.38
C THR A 65 1.68 2.58 -9.45
N PRO A 66 1.33 3.01 -10.68
CA PRO A 66 0.88 2.13 -11.76
C PRO A 66 1.85 1.00 -12.14
N ASN A 67 3.14 1.15 -11.81
CA ASN A 67 4.15 0.11 -11.99
C ASN A 67 4.04 -1.04 -10.97
N GLY A 68 3.05 -1.00 -10.07
CA GLY A 68 2.83 -2.00 -9.03
C GLY A 68 4.03 -2.14 -8.08
N PRO A 69 3.97 -3.09 -7.13
CA PRO A 69 5.17 -3.67 -6.55
C PRO A 69 6.08 -4.17 -7.69
N PRO A 70 7.42 -3.99 -7.63
CA PRO A 70 8.30 -4.61 -8.61
C PRO A 70 8.03 -6.12 -8.63
N VAL A 71 7.60 -6.63 -9.77
CA VAL A 71 7.56 -8.06 -10.06
C VAL A 71 9.01 -8.52 -10.18
N GLY A 72 9.47 -9.26 -9.19
CA GLY A 72 10.77 -9.96 -9.20
C GLY A 72 10.55 -11.42 -9.55
#